data_AF-A0A4S3B0T6-F1
#
_entry.id   AF-A0A4S3B0T6-F1
#
_cell.length_a   1.000
_cell.length_b   1.000
_cell.length_c   1.000
_cell.angle_alpha   90.00
_cell.angle_beta   90.00
_cell.angle_gamma   90.00
#
_symmetry.space_group_name_H-M   'P 1'
#
loop_
_entity.id
_entity.type
_entity.pdbx_description
1 polymer ?
#
loop_
_entity_poly.entity_id
_entity_poly.type
_entity_poly.pdbx_seq_one_letter_code
_entity_poly.pdbx_strand_id
1 'polypeptide(L)'
;MVKFSQALYSKDGESRFIEVKRIPHQNNYDDFVNHLFCPDENCDAKLIYVRTREGGYLKKPQGFEHNEECNYADDSIRVVPETVYIEINGNISDDGISRRNKNMGKKLRDFLNPPEEKKVAKSDKKKTTRSKKDSDDPNSKDVKTGVRIKYDPNSIVSKEELDQNGTKTREPAFISVLLHQISERDSNKNLSTVGLIKNVVLNKEQSSASIQVVFENVKATIYLPQAFFSNSIRGLSKEQLFEYVEMLGKYIRTNPDSLYINTMCQTHKIDIENLALYVYDPDFPSFILASNTNREFRSLSVLASMISTNAI
;
A
#
# COMPACT_ATOMS: atom_id res chain seq x y z
N MET A 1 1.99 17.76 -16.71
CA MET A 1 1.48 17.48 -15.34
C MET A 1 2.45 18.05 -14.33
N VAL A 2 2.15 19.26 -13.88
CA VAL A 2 2.88 19.93 -12.80
C VAL A 2 2.77 19.11 -11.51
N LYS A 3 3.90 18.91 -10.84
CA LYS A 3 3.97 18.23 -9.54
C LYS A 3 4.18 19.29 -8.47
N PHE A 4 3.20 19.51 -7.61
CA PHE A 4 3.31 20.44 -6.50
C PHE A 4 4.21 19.83 -5.41
N SER A 5 5.17 20.62 -4.91
CA SER A 5 5.99 20.26 -3.74
C SER A 5 5.29 20.56 -2.41
N GLN A 6 4.30 21.46 -2.43
CA GLN A 6 3.52 21.92 -1.29
C GLN A 6 2.09 22.27 -1.71
N ALA A 7 1.18 22.36 -0.74
CA ALA A 7 -0.18 22.90 -0.90
C ALA A 7 -0.43 24.00 0.13
N LEU A 8 -1.43 24.82 -0.12
CA LEU A 8 -2.05 25.64 0.91
C LEU A 8 -3.12 24.80 1.62
N TYR A 9 -3.00 24.61 2.93
CA TYR A 9 -4.09 24.07 3.76
C TYR A 9 -4.95 25.25 4.23
N SER A 10 -6.26 25.16 4.03
CA SER A 10 -7.21 26.19 4.48
C SER A 10 -8.48 25.56 5.04
N LYS A 11 -8.73 25.76 6.34
CA LYS A 11 -9.94 25.29 7.05
C LYS A 11 -10.20 26.15 8.28
N ASP A 12 -11.47 26.50 8.52
CA ASP A 12 -11.94 27.20 9.74
C ASP A 12 -11.12 28.46 10.11
N GLY A 13 -10.62 29.19 9.10
CA GLY A 13 -9.81 30.39 9.27
C GLY A 13 -8.31 30.15 9.52
N GLU A 14 -7.87 28.89 9.67
CA GLU A 14 -6.46 28.52 9.63
C GLU A 14 -6.01 28.40 8.18
N SER A 15 -4.92 29.08 7.82
CA SER A 15 -4.26 28.97 6.52
C SER A 15 -2.76 28.81 6.68
N ARG A 16 -2.18 27.74 6.13
CA ARG A 16 -0.73 27.49 6.17
C ARG A 16 -0.25 26.63 5.01
N PHE A 17 1.01 26.81 4.61
CA PHE A 17 1.66 25.93 3.65
C PHE A 17 1.99 24.58 4.27
N ILE A 18 1.72 23.51 3.53
CA ILE A 18 2.06 22.14 3.92
C ILE A 18 2.84 21.44 2.81
N GLU A 19 4.01 20.92 3.17
CA GLU A 19 4.79 20.10 2.26
C GLU A 19 4.15 18.73 2.04
N VAL A 20 4.29 18.19 0.83
CA VAL A 20 3.72 16.88 0.45
C VAL A 20 4.11 15.76 1.42
N LYS A 21 5.35 15.78 1.93
CA LYS A 21 5.86 14.75 2.86
C LYS A 21 5.24 14.82 4.26
N ARG A 22 4.71 16.00 4.66
CA ARG A 22 4.09 16.20 5.97
C ARG A 22 2.60 15.86 5.97
N ILE A 23 1.96 15.81 4.81
CA ILE A 23 0.53 15.44 4.66
C ILE A 23 0.19 14.10 5.34
N PRO A 24 0.96 13.01 5.16
CA PRO A 24 0.72 11.73 5.86
C PRO A 24 0.70 11.80 7.39
N HIS A 25 1.32 12.81 8.00
CA HIS A 25 1.51 12.93 9.44
C HIS A 25 0.49 13.89 10.08
N GLN A 26 -0.50 14.36 9.33
CA GLN A 26 -1.50 15.28 9.86
C GLN A 26 -2.58 14.52 10.63
N ASN A 27 -2.98 15.09 11.76
CA ASN A 27 -4.14 14.63 12.52
C ASN A 27 -5.40 14.73 11.67
N ASN A 28 -6.35 13.83 11.91
CA ASN A 28 -7.59 13.73 11.14
C ASN A 28 -7.33 13.71 9.63
N TYR A 29 -6.35 12.88 9.21
CA TYR A 29 -5.84 12.82 7.84
C TYR A 29 -6.94 12.86 6.76
N ASP A 30 -8.03 12.11 6.95
CA ASP A 30 -9.11 12.03 5.94
C ASP A 30 -9.83 13.37 5.73
N ASP A 31 -10.08 14.12 6.81
CA ASP A 31 -10.60 15.48 6.75
C ASP A 31 -9.53 16.45 6.23
N PHE A 32 -8.29 16.33 6.71
CA PHE A 32 -7.17 17.20 6.32
C PHE A 32 -6.97 17.24 4.80
N VAL A 33 -6.97 16.08 4.12
CA VAL A 33 -6.72 16.01 2.67
C VAL A 33 -7.83 16.63 1.82
N ASN A 34 -8.99 16.95 2.41
CA ASN A 34 -10.10 17.60 1.70
C ASN A 34 -9.98 19.12 1.66
N HIS A 35 -8.98 19.69 2.33
CA HIS A 35 -8.78 21.14 2.53
C HIS A 35 -7.44 21.62 1.95
N LEU A 36 -7.00 20.98 0.85
CA LEU A 36 -5.74 21.29 0.18
C LEU A 36 -5.99 22.08 -1.12
N PHE A 37 -5.28 23.18 -1.28
CA PHE A 37 -5.44 24.14 -2.37
C PHE A 37 -4.11 24.48 -3.03
N CYS A 38 -4.20 25.12 -4.20
CA CYS A 38 -3.07 25.66 -4.91
C CYS A 38 -2.23 26.56 -3.98
N PRO A 39 -0.90 26.44 -3.98
CA PRO A 39 -0.05 27.31 -3.18
C PRO A 39 0.13 28.72 -3.78
N ASP A 40 -0.44 28.99 -4.95
CA ASP A 40 -0.42 30.31 -5.58
C ASP A 40 -1.48 31.22 -4.93
N GLU A 41 -1.08 32.42 -4.49
CA GLU A 41 -1.96 33.37 -3.82
C GLU A 41 -3.13 33.84 -4.70
N ASN A 42 -2.95 33.78 -6.02
CA ASN A 42 -3.97 34.15 -6.99
C ASN A 42 -4.82 32.95 -7.46
N CYS A 43 -4.74 31.80 -6.79
CA CYS A 43 -5.47 30.61 -7.19
C CYS A 43 -6.09 29.84 -6.02
N ASP A 44 -7.39 29.62 -6.09
CA ASP A 44 -8.20 28.86 -5.13
C ASP A 44 -8.45 27.42 -5.58
N ALA A 45 -7.76 26.95 -6.63
CA ALA A 45 -7.98 25.62 -7.18
C ALA A 45 -7.69 24.53 -6.16
N LYS A 46 -8.68 23.66 -5.94
CA LYS A 46 -8.56 22.50 -5.04
C LYS A 46 -7.54 21.50 -5.57
N LEU A 47 -6.73 20.93 -4.69
CA LEU A 47 -5.79 19.86 -4.98
C LEU A 47 -6.24 18.54 -4.33
N ILE A 48 -5.89 17.43 -4.98
CA ILE A 48 -6.07 16.07 -4.48
C ILE A 48 -4.71 15.49 -4.15
N TYR A 49 -4.56 14.99 -2.93
CA TYR A 49 -3.41 14.20 -2.56
C TYR A 49 -3.57 12.74 -3.01
N VAL A 50 -2.75 12.32 -3.97
CA VAL A 50 -2.70 10.95 -4.47
C VAL A 50 -1.61 10.17 -3.73
N ARG A 51 -2.04 9.18 -2.95
CA ARG A 51 -1.16 8.23 -2.27
C ARG A 51 -0.41 7.36 -3.28
N THR A 52 0.88 7.16 -3.05
CA THR A 52 1.74 6.28 -3.85
C THR A 52 2.60 5.40 -2.94
N ARG A 53 3.41 4.53 -3.55
CA ARG A 53 4.33 3.64 -2.84
C ARG A 53 5.46 4.39 -2.13
N GLU A 54 5.91 5.51 -2.67
CA GLU A 54 7.04 6.30 -2.15
C GLU A 54 6.59 7.54 -1.35
N GLY A 55 5.30 7.61 -1.00
CA GLY A 55 4.69 8.77 -0.34
C GLY A 55 3.41 9.16 -1.05
N GLY A 56 3.40 10.33 -1.67
CA GLY A 56 2.28 10.78 -2.49
C GLY A 56 2.66 12.02 -3.29
N TYR A 57 1.72 12.49 -4.09
CA TYR A 57 1.86 13.73 -4.82
C TYR A 57 0.52 14.44 -4.87
N LEU A 58 0.56 15.75 -5.03
CA LEU A 58 -0.62 16.55 -5.24
C LEU A 58 -0.90 16.67 -6.74
N LYS A 59 -2.19 16.63 -7.10
CA LYS A 59 -2.64 16.94 -8.44
C LYS A 59 -3.94 17.72 -8.41
N LYS A 60 -4.18 18.48 -9.47
CA LYS A 60 -5.50 19.04 -9.76
C LYS A 60 -6.52 17.91 -10.05
N PRO A 61 -7.76 17.98 -9.55
CA PRO A 61 -8.86 17.15 -10.02
C PRO A 61 -9.10 17.36 -11.52
N GLN A 62 -9.67 16.35 -12.19
CA GLN A 62 -10.10 16.50 -13.59
C GLN A 62 -11.29 17.47 -13.65
N GLY A 63 -11.27 18.41 -14.60
CA GLY A 63 -12.35 19.40 -14.79
C GLY A 63 -12.32 20.61 -13.85
N PHE A 64 -11.36 20.68 -12.92
CA PHE A 64 -11.11 21.90 -12.14
C PHE A 64 -10.02 22.69 -12.84
N GLU A 65 -10.16 24.00 -12.96
CA GLU A 65 -9.17 24.86 -13.62
C GLU A 65 -8.41 25.68 -12.59
N HIS A 66 -7.16 26.01 -12.93
CA HIS A 66 -6.45 27.05 -12.21
C HIS A 66 -6.89 28.38 -12.82
N ASN A 67 -6.81 29.46 -12.05
CA ASN A 67 -6.99 30.80 -12.59
C ASN A 67 -5.96 31.05 -13.69
N GLU A 68 -6.30 31.85 -14.69
CA GLU A 68 -5.48 32.07 -15.90
C GLU A 68 -4.08 32.59 -15.57
N GLU A 69 -3.94 33.35 -14.48
CA GLU A 69 -2.68 33.92 -13.99
C GLU A 69 -1.89 32.99 -13.05
N CYS A 70 -2.38 31.77 -12.81
CA CYS A 70 -1.75 30.84 -11.89
C CYS A 70 -0.46 30.26 -12.47
N ASN A 71 0.61 30.25 -11.67
CA ASN A 71 1.90 29.66 -12.03
C ASN A 71 1.85 28.14 -12.29
N TYR A 72 0.74 27.49 -11.96
CA TYR A 72 0.50 26.05 -12.08
C TYR A 72 -0.52 25.68 -13.16
N ALA A 73 -1.04 26.64 -13.93
CA ALA A 73 -1.83 26.35 -15.12
C ALA A 73 -0.98 25.52 -16.10
N ASP A 74 -1.51 24.40 -16.59
CA ASP A 74 -0.80 23.43 -17.45
C ASP A 74 -1.63 23.22 -18.72
N ASP A 75 -1.12 23.69 -19.86
CA ASP A 75 -1.83 23.72 -21.17
C ASP A 75 -1.65 22.45 -22.01
N SER A 76 -1.01 21.41 -21.48
CA SER A 76 -0.61 20.25 -22.30
C SER A 76 -1.58 19.06 -22.22
N ILE A 77 -2.36 18.86 -23.29
CA ILE A 77 -3.11 17.61 -23.52
C ILE A 77 -2.11 16.50 -23.86
N ARG A 78 -1.86 15.62 -22.90
CA ARG A 78 -0.98 14.47 -23.10
C ARG A 78 -1.77 13.32 -23.73
N VAL A 79 -1.49 13.00 -24.98
CA VAL A 79 -2.01 11.79 -25.63
C VAL A 79 -1.32 10.58 -24.97
N VAL A 80 -2.10 9.75 -24.27
CA VAL A 80 -1.63 8.49 -23.70
C VAL A 80 -2.01 7.37 -24.68
N PRO A 81 -1.07 6.50 -25.10
CA PRO A 81 -1.41 5.38 -25.96
C PRO A 81 -2.36 4.42 -25.23
N GLU A 82 -3.41 4.00 -25.91
CA GLU A 82 -4.44 3.10 -25.38
C GLU A 82 -3.87 1.69 -25.26
N THR A 83 -4.04 1.07 -24.09
CA THR A 83 -3.69 -0.34 -23.83
C THR A 83 -4.96 -1.01 -23.34
N VAL A 84 -5.42 -2.02 -24.07
CA VAL A 84 -6.61 -2.79 -23.70
C VAL A 84 -6.17 -3.93 -22.81
N TYR A 85 -6.82 -4.08 -21.65
CA TYR A 85 -6.51 -5.14 -20.70
C TYR A 85 -7.62 -6.20 -20.70
N ILE A 86 -7.23 -7.47 -20.80
CA ILE A 86 -8.10 -8.61 -20.53
C ILE A 86 -7.97 -8.94 -19.03
N GLU A 87 -9.10 -9.01 -18.32
CA GLU A 87 -9.11 -9.36 -16.89
C GLU A 87 -9.26 -10.87 -16.69
N ILE A 88 -8.39 -11.46 -15.87
CA ILE A 88 -8.43 -12.87 -15.46
C ILE A 88 -8.34 -12.98 -13.94
N ASN A 89 -8.92 -14.01 -13.33
CA ASN A 89 -8.72 -14.26 -11.90
C ASN A 89 -7.34 -14.90 -11.68
N GLY A 90 -6.69 -14.58 -10.55
CA GLY A 90 -5.42 -15.19 -10.19
C GLY A 90 -4.80 -14.67 -8.90
N ASN A 91 -3.83 -15.42 -8.40
CA ASN A 91 -3.08 -15.07 -7.19
C ASN A 91 -1.88 -14.12 -7.48
N ILE A 92 -1.19 -13.70 -6.43
CA ILE A 92 0.06 -12.93 -6.48
C ILE A 92 1.24 -13.89 -6.38
N SER A 93 2.31 -13.58 -7.10
CA SER A 93 3.56 -14.34 -7.00
C SER A 93 4.35 -14.01 -5.72
N ASP A 94 5.20 -14.93 -5.28
CA ASP A 94 6.10 -14.72 -4.12
C ASP A 94 6.94 -13.44 -4.22
N ASP A 95 7.49 -13.14 -5.41
CA ASP A 95 8.20 -11.88 -5.68
C ASP A 95 7.28 -10.67 -5.50
N GLY A 96 6.03 -10.81 -5.94
CA GLY A 96 4.99 -9.83 -5.76
C GLY A 96 4.68 -9.57 -4.30
N ILE A 97 4.54 -10.62 -3.49
CA ILE A 97 4.32 -10.55 -2.03
C ILE A 97 5.51 -9.86 -1.37
N SER A 98 6.71 -10.39 -1.59
CA SER A 98 7.98 -9.89 -1.04
C SER A 98 8.20 -8.40 -1.33
N ARG A 99 7.98 -7.99 -2.59
CA ARG A 99 8.12 -6.59 -3.00
C ARG A 99 7.11 -5.68 -2.30
N ARG A 100 5.85 -6.10 -2.16
CA ARG A 100 4.80 -5.30 -1.50
C ARG A 100 5.10 -5.16 -0.01
N ASN A 101 5.48 -6.26 0.65
CA ASN A 101 5.87 -6.24 2.07
C ASN A 101 7.10 -5.34 2.29
N LYS A 102 8.15 -5.48 1.49
CA LYS A 102 9.33 -4.59 1.56
C LYS A 102 8.98 -3.12 1.41
N ASN A 103 8.08 -2.78 0.48
CA ASN A 103 7.64 -1.39 0.26
C ASN A 103 6.86 -0.86 1.46
N MET A 104 5.97 -1.67 2.03
CA MET A 104 5.18 -1.27 3.18
C MET A 104 6.06 -1.12 4.44
N GLY A 105 7.00 -2.04 4.66
CA GLY A 105 8.02 -1.91 5.72
C GLY A 105 8.92 -0.69 5.54
N LYS A 106 9.29 -0.33 4.30
CA LYS A 106 10.00 0.93 4.01
C LYS A 106 9.13 2.14 4.38
N LYS A 107 7.86 2.15 3.99
CA LYS A 107 6.94 3.25 4.29
C LYS A 107 6.72 3.41 5.80
N LEU A 108 6.66 2.31 6.57
CA LEU A 108 6.66 2.35 8.04
C LEU A 108 7.93 3.01 8.57
N ARG A 109 9.12 2.56 8.12
CA ARG A 109 10.40 3.15 8.56
C ARG A 109 10.51 4.62 8.23
N ASP A 110 10.15 5.01 7.00
CA ASP A 110 10.17 6.40 6.54
C ASP A 110 9.16 7.27 7.33
N PHE A 111 8.10 6.68 7.87
CA PHE A 111 7.12 7.39 8.71
C PHE A 111 7.64 7.55 10.14
N LEU A 112 8.16 6.47 10.74
CA LEU A 112 8.69 6.50 12.12
C LEU A 112 9.98 7.30 12.22
N ASN A 113 10.80 7.27 11.17
CA ASN A 113 12.05 8.01 11.04
C ASN A 113 12.04 8.77 9.72
N PRO A 114 11.35 9.93 9.66
CA PRO A 114 11.32 10.77 8.47
C PRO A 114 12.75 11.03 7.99
N PRO A 115 13.10 10.67 6.75
CA PRO A 115 14.44 10.92 6.25
C PRO A 115 14.72 12.42 6.30
N GLU A 116 15.85 12.80 6.88
CA GLU A 116 16.31 14.18 6.89
C GLU A 116 16.22 14.77 5.49
N GLU A 117 15.80 16.03 5.42
CA GLU A 117 15.73 16.78 4.17
C GLU A 117 17.13 16.81 3.55
N LYS A 118 17.38 15.89 2.62
CA LYS A 118 18.44 16.08 1.66
C LYS A 118 18.06 17.36 0.92
N LYS A 119 18.71 18.48 1.28
CA LYS A 119 18.84 19.64 0.40
C LYS A 119 19.04 19.04 -0.98
N VAL A 120 18.14 19.35 -1.90
CA VAL A 120 18.21 18.85 -3.27
C VAL A 120 19.51 19.44 -3.83
N ALA A 121 20.63 18.77 -3.60
CA ALA A 121 21.79 18.92 -4.43
C ALA A 121 21.22 18.65 -5.81
N LYS A 122 21.19 19.68 -6.66
CA LYS A 122 20.91 19.56 -8.08
C LYS A 122 21.87 18.50 -8.57
N SER A 123 21.46 17.24 -8.53
CA SER A 123 22.29 16.18 -9.04
C SER A 123 22.20 16.39 -10.53
N ASP A 124 23.26 16.93 -11.11
CA ASP A 124 23.60 16.84 -12.53
C ASP A 124 23.83 15.37 -12.90
N LYS A 125 22.84 14.51 -12.60
CA LYS A 125 22.72 13.22 -13.22
C LYS A 125 22.29 13.52 -14.64
N LYS A 126 23.30 13.69 -15.49
CA LYS A 126 23.23 13.52 -16.95
C LYS A 126 22.15 12.47 -17.21
N LYS A 127 21.00 12.90 -17.75
CA LYS A 127 20.00 11.98 -18.29
C LYS A 127 20.78 11.10 -19.25
N THR A 128 20.99 9.84 -18.91
CA THR A 128 21.32 8.85 -19.92
C THR A 128 20.08 8.77 -20.80
N THR A 129 20.12 9.50 -21.90
CA THR A 129 19.23 9.32 -23.03
C THR A 129 19.40 7.86 -23.43
N ARG A 130 18.51 6.98 -22.95
CA ARG A 130 18.32 5.69 -23.59
C ARG A 130 17.97 6.02 -25.03
N SER A 131 18.87 5.70 -25.95
CA SER A 131 18.61 5.72 -27.38
C SER A 131 17.29 5.00 -27.61
N LYS A 132 16.28 5.74 -28.07
CA LYS A 132 15.11 5.12 -28.68
C LYS A 132 15.67 4.27 -29.81
N LYS A 133 15.49 2.95 -29.71
CA LYS A 133 15.56 2.11 -30.90
C LYS A 133 14.42 2.62 -31.79
N ASP A 134 14.77 3.18 -32.93
CA ASP A 134 13.81 3.44 -33.99
C ASP A 134 13.20 2.09 -34.37
N SER A 135 11.95 1.92 -33.99
CA SER A 135 11.09 0.87 -34.48
C SER A 135 9.72 1.50 -34.70
N ASP A 136 9.47 1.69 -35.99
CA ASP A 136 8.19 1.64 -36.69
C ASP A 136 7.20 2.81 -36.58
N ASP A 137 6.97 3.37 -37.76
CA ASP A 137 5.80 4.05 -38.32
C ASP A 137 4.87 4.83 -37.35
N PRO A 138 4.79 6.17 -37.43
CA PRO A 138 3.85 6.97 -36.65
C PRO A 138 2.36 6.71 -36.96
N ASN A 139 2.04 5.83 -37.92
CA ASN A 139 0.68 5.37 -38.23
C ASN A 139 0.30 3.98 -37.68
N SER A 140 1.19 3.27 -36.97
CA SER A 140 0.80 2.02 -36.29
C SER A 140 -0.02 2.36 -35.02
N LYS A 141 -1.36 2.31 -35.15
CA LYS A 141 -2.28 2.25 -34.01
C LYS A 141 -2.28 0.85 -33.41
N ASP A 142 -1.10 0.32 -33.06
CA ASP A 142 -1.02 -0.98 -32.41
C ASP A 142 -1.50 -0.85 -30.97
N VAL A 143 -2.81 -1.08 -30.79
CA VAL A 143 -3.44 -1.28 -29.48
C VAL A 143 -2.71 -2.44 -28.80
N LYS A 144 -1.94 -2.12 -27.76
CA LYS A 144 -1.25 -3.15 -26.99
C LYS A 144 -2.27 -3.85 -26.11
N THR A 145 -2.39 -5.16 -26.25
CA THR A 145 -3.19 -5.99 -25.34
C THR A 145 -2.32 -6.41 -24.15
N GLY A 146 -2.82 -6.20 -22.93
CA GLY A 146 -2.21 -6.67 -21.69
C GLY A 146 -3.16 -7.56 -20.91
N VAL A 147 -2.65 -8.31 -19.93
CA VAL A 147 -3.48 -9.12 -19.04
C VAL A 147 -3.44 -8.52 -17.63
N ARG A 148 -4.61 -8.32 -17.01
CA ARG A 148 -4.75 -7.81 -15.65
C ARG A 148 -5.33 -8.90 -14.76
N ILE A 149 -4.63 -9.23 -13.69
CA ILE A 149 -5.10 -10.23 -12.75
C ILE A 149 -5.99 -9.56 -11.70
N LYS A 150 -7.20 -10.08 -11.52
CA LYS A 150 -8.08 -9.82 -10.40
C LYS A 150 -7.75 -10.84 -9.30
N TYR A 151 -7.47 -10.34 -8.10
CA TYR A 151 -7.07 -11.20 -7.00
C TYR A 151 -8.19 -12.19 -6.65
N ASP A 152 -7.86 -13.48 -6.70
CA ASP A 152 -8.69 -14.58 -6.23
C ASP A 152 -7.79 -15.55 -5.43
N PRO A 153 -8.01 -15.69 -4.11
CA PRO A 153 -7.17 -16.53 -3.26
C PRO A 153 -7.27 -18.03 -3.59
N ASN A 154 -8.28 -18.46 -4.33
CA ASN A 154 -8.49 -19.87 -4.70
C ASN A 154 -8.00 -20.18 -6.14
N SER A 155 -7.49 -19.18 -6.86
CA SER A 155 -7.06 -19.34 -8.25
C SER A 155 -5.55 -19.55 -8.33
N ILE A 156 -5.13 -20.64 -8.97
CA ILE A 156 -3.73 -20.88 -9.29
C ILE A 156 -3.46 -20.21 -10.63
N VAL A 157 -2.69 -19.13 -10.62
CA VAL A 157 -2.16 -18.56 -11.85
C VAL A 157 -0.66 -18.70 -11.80
N SER A 158 -0.13 -19.61 -12.61
CA SER A 158 1.30 -19.72 -12.84
C SER A 158 1.73 -18.55 -13.73
N LYS A 159 2.83 -17.86 -13.37
CA LYS A 159 3.44 -16.86 -14.25
C LYS A 159 3.83 -17.47 -15.60
N GLU A 160 4.16 -18.76 -15.63
CA GLU A 160 4.54 -19.50 -16.83
C GLU A 160 3.39 -19.65 -17.84
N GLU A 161 2.13 -19.66 -17.41
CA GLU A 161 0.98 -19.68 -18.32
C GLU A 161 0.69 -18.32 -18.95
N LEU A 162 1.08 -17.21 -18.30
CA LEU A 162 0.77 -15.85 -18.75
C LEU A 162 1.89 -15.15 -19.52
N ASP A 163 3.14 -15.61 -19.37
CA ASP A 163 4.29 -15.08 -20.13
C ASP A 163 4.41 -15.72 -21.53
N GLN A 164 3.50 -16.63 -21.90
CA GLN A 164 3.38 -17.12 -23.26
C GLN A 164 2.96 -15.96 -24.18
N ASN A 165 3.78 -15.67 -25.19
CA ASN A 165 3.58 -14.68 -26.26
C ASN A 165 3.88 -13.19 -25.94
N GLY A 166 4.72 -12.89 -24.95
CA GLY A 166 5.23 -11.52 -24.76
C GLY A 166 4.17 -10.50 -24.27
N THR A 167 3.04 -10.99 -23.77
CA THR A 167 1.95 -10.18 -23.22
C THR A 167 2.34 -9.66 -21.84
N LYS A 168 2.24 -8.35 -21.60
CA LYS A 168 2.55 -7.78 -20.27
C LYS A 168 1.47 -8.16 -19.27
N THR A 169 1.82 -9.00 -18.30
CA THR A 169 0.96 -9.34 -17.17
C THR A 169 1.07 -8.33 -16.04
N ARG A 170 -0.08 -7.87 -15.53
CA ARG A 170 -0.19 -6.95 -14.41
C ARG A 170 -0.83 -7.66 -13.22
N GLU A 171 -0.03 -7.96 -12.20
CA GLU A 171 -0.49 -8.51 -10.93
C GLU A 171 -1.57 -7.63 -10.27
N PRO A 172 -2.42 -8.20 -9.40
CA PRO A 172 -3.42 -7.44 -8.66
C PRO A 172 -2.77 -6.29 -7.87
N ALA A 173 -3.40 -5.12 -7.94
CA ALA A 173 -2.91 -3.94 -7.24
C ALA A 173 -3.30 -4.02 -5.76
N PHE A 174 -2.30 -3.91 -4.88
CA PHE A 174 -2.48 -3.67 -3.46
C PHE A 174 -1.95 -2.28 -3.16
N ILE A 175 -2.82 -1.38 -2.71
CA ILE A 175 -2.47 0.01 -2.47
C ILE A 175 -1.81 0.11 -1.09
N SER A 176 -0.57 0.60 -1.02
CA SER A 176 0.13 0.77 0.26
C SER A 176 -0.40 1.99 1.02
N VAL A 177 -1.08 1.74 2.14
CA VAL A 177 -1.78 2.75 2.95
C VAL A 177 -1.46 2.47 4.42
N LEU A 178 -0.95 3.47 5.15
CA LEU A 178 -0.78 3.33 6.60
C LEU A 178 -2.17 3.27 7.25
N LEU A 179 -2.32 2.54 8.35
CA LEU A 179 -3.63 2.22 8.90
C LEU A 179 -4.46 3.48 9.25
N HIS A 180 -3.83 4.54 9.76
CA HIS A 180 -4.49 5.81 10.06
C HIS A 180 -4.93 6.63 8.84
N GLN A 181 -4.50 6.22 7.64
CA GLN A 181 -4.84 6.85 6.37
C GLN A 181 -5.98 6.12 5.64
N ILE A 182 -6.48 5.01 6.19
CA ILE A 182 -7.59 4.26 5.61
C ILE A 182 -8.87 5.06 5.82
N SER A 183 -9.67 5.18 4.75
CA SER A 183 -10.89 6.00 4.70
C SER A 183 -11.98 5.26 3.91
N GLU A 184 -13.21 5.77 3.87
CA GLU A 184 -14.30 5.18 3.08
C GLU A 184 -13.94 4.98 1.60
N ARG A 185 -13.07 5.84 1.05
CA ARG A 185 -12.55 5.73 -0.33
C ARG A 185 -11.78 4.44 -0.57
N ASP A 186 -11.36 3.76 0.48
CA ASP A 186 -10.64 2.50 0.43
C ASP A 186 -11.57 1.28 0.55
N SER A 187 -12.90 1.47 0.57
CA SER A 187 -13.86 0.36 0.63
C SER A 187 -13.79 -0.53 -0.60
N ASN A 188 -13.94 -1.84 -0.40
CA ASN A 188 -13.90 -2.86 -1.46
C ASN A 188 -12.59 -2.85 -2.28
N LYS A 189 -11.46 -2.58 -1.63
CA LYS A 189 -10.13 -2.53 -2.27
C LYS A 189 -9.15 -3.50 -1.61
N ASN A 190 -8.14 -3.85 -2.39
CA ASN A 190 -6.96 -4.56 -1.90
C ASN A 190 -5.94 -3.54 -1.35
N LEU A 191 -5.59 -3.66 -0.08
CA LEU A 191 -4.68 -2.76 0.61
C LEU A 191 -3.46 -3.52 1.12
N SER A 192 -2.31 -2.85 1.13
CA SER A 192 -1.16 -3.25 1.93
C SER A 192 -1.06 -2.24 3.06
N THR A 193 -1.06 -2.72 4.29
CA THR A 193 -1.08 -1.87 5.48
C THR A 193 -0.23 -2.45 6.59
N VAL A 194 -0.08 -1.68 7.67
CA VAL A 194 0.75 -2.03 8.81
C VAL A 194 0.10 -1.56 10.10
N GLY A 195 0.21 -2.36 11.15
CA GLY A 195 -0.26 -2.01 12.48
C GLY A 195 0.51 -2.74 13.58
N LEU A 196 0.61 -2.12 14.75
CA LEU A 196 1.20 -2.71 15.94
C LEU A 196 0.23 -3.74 16.53
N ILE A 197 0.69 -4.98 16.73
CA ILE A 197 -0.15 -6.06 17.24
C ILE A 197 -0.40 -5.85 18.73
N LYS A 198 -1.68 -5.82 19.12
CA LYS A 198 -2.11 -5.70 20.53
C LYS A 198 -2.63 -7.00 21.10
N ASN A 199 -3.34 -7.78 20.30
CA ASN A 199 -3.93 -9.03 20.75
C ASN A 199 -4.16 -9.98 19.57
N VAL A 200 -4.13 -11.28 19.85
CA VAL A 200 -4.40 -12.35 18.89
C VAL A 200 -5.41 -13.30 19.51
N VAL A 201 -6.53 -13.51 18.83
CA VAL A 201 -7.60 -14.40 19.26
C VAL A 201 -7.76 -15.51 18.23
N LEU A 202 -7.74 -16.76 18.68
CA LEU A 202 -7.92 -17.92 17.82
C LEU A 202 -9.30 -18.53 18.06
N ASN A 203 -9.94 -18.97 16.99
CA ASN A 203 -11.15 -19.76 17.02
C ASN A 203 -10.93 -21.05 16.20
N LYS A 204 -10.51 -22.12 16.89
CA LYS A 204 -10.22 -23.41 16.26
C LYS A 204 -11.48 -24.07 15.67
N GLU A 205 -12.65 -23.86 16.29
CA GLU A 205 -13.93 -24.42 15.82
C GLU A 205 -14.32 -23.85 14.45
N GLN A 206 -14.27 -22.53 14.30
CA GLN A 206 -14.58 -21.84 13.05
C GLN A 206 -13.41 -21.80 12.06
N SER A 207 -12.28 -22.42 12.43
CA SER A 207 -11.04 -22.36 11.68
C SER A 207 -10.64 -20.92 11.33
N SER A 208 -10.73 -20.01 12.29
CA SER A 208 -10.49 -18.58 12.09
C SER A 208 -9.65 -17.99 13.20
N ALA A 209 -9.10 -16.80 12.96
CA ALA A 209 -8.44 -16.00 13.98
C ALA A 209 -8.64 -14.52 13.71
N SER A 210 -8.40 -13.69 14.72
CA SER A 210 -8.37 -12.24 14.59
C SER A 210 -7.17 -11.64 15.30
N ILE A 211 -6.60 -10.60 14.70
CA ILE A 211 -5.46 -9.86 15.24
C ILE A 211 -5.90 -8.41 15.41
N GLN A 212 -5.97 -7.96 16.66
CA GLN A 212 -6.24 -6.55 16.96
C GLN A 212 -4.94 -5.77 16.78
N VAL A 213 -5.00 -4.73 15.96
CA VAL A 213 -3.86 -3.87 15.65
C VAL A 213 -4.19 -2.41 15.88
N VAL A 214 -3.16 -1.61 16.16
CA VAL A 214 -3.27 -0.16 16.24
C VAL A 214 -2.13 0.51 15.50
N PHE A 215 -2.38 1.69 14.97
CA PHE A 215 -1.34 2.56 14.44
C PHE A 215 -1.82 4.00 14.56
N GLU A 216 -0.98 4.87 15.12
CA GLU A 216 -1.41 6.18 15.58
C GLU A 216 -2.67 6.06 16.47
N ASN A 217 -3.72 6.82 16.17
CA ASN A 217 -4.99 6.83 16.87
C ASN A 217 -6.05 5.87 16.27
N VAL A 218 -5.70 5.05 15.28
CA VAL A 218 -6.64 4.15 14.61
C VAL A 218 -6.45 2.71 15.05
N LYS A 219 -7.57 2.06 15.38
CA LYS A 219 -7.64 0.63 15.73
C LYS A 219 -8.27 -0.14 14.58
N ALA A 220 -7.82 -1.37 14.38
CA ALA A 220 -8.43 -2.28 13.42
C ALA A 220 -8.36 -3.73 13.88
N THR A 221 -9.22 -4.55 13.28
CA THR A 221 -9.17 -6.00 13.43
C THR A 221 -8.81 -6.62 12.09
N ILE A 222 -7.69 -7.34 12.07
CA ILE A 222 -7.30 -8.19 10.94
C ILE A 222 -7.96 -9.55 11.15
N TYR A 223 -8.90 -9.90 10.28
CA TYR A 223 -9.56 -11.19 10.26
C TYR A 223 -8.79 -12.18 9.38
N LEU A 224 -8.50 -13.34 9.95
CA LEU A 224 -7.94 -14.53 9.31
C LEU A 224 -9.09 -15.54 9.17
N PRO A 225 -9.88 -15.51 8.08
CA PRO A 225 -10.99 -16.44 7.87
C PRO A 225 -10.48 -17.84 7.54
N GLN A 226 -11.39 -18.81 7.43
CA GLN A 226 -11.05 -20.20 7.09
C GLN A 226 -10.12 -20.36 5.89
N ALA A 227 -10.28 -19.53 4.85
CA ALA A 227 -9.43 -19.55 3.66
C ALA A 227 -7.93 -19.29 3.96
N PHE A 228 -7.63 -18.49 4.99
CA PHE A 228 -6.25 -18.26 5.45
C PHE A 228 -5.56 -19.57 5.86
N PHE A 229 -6.33 -20.50 6.42
CA PHE A 229 -5.83 -21.78 6.92
C PHE A 229 -5.88 -22.90 5.87
N SER A 230 -6.29 -22.61 4.64
CA SER A 230 -6.33 -23.58 3.54
C SER A 230 -5.37 -23.26 2.39
N ASN A 231 -4.88 -22.03 2.27
CA ASN A 231 -4.25 -21.54 1.04
C ASN A 231 -2.78 -21.15 1.22
N SER A 232 -1.91 -22.04 1.71
CA SER A 232 -0.46 -21.74 1.83
C SER A 232 0.33 -22.11 0.58
N ILE A 233 1.04 -21.13 -0.01
CA ILE A 233 1.99 -21.37 -1.12
C ILE A 233 3.16 -22.23 -0.62
N ARG A 234 3.52 -22.09 0.66
CA ARG A 234 4.58 -22.86 1.32
C ARG A 234 4.19 -24.30 1.69
N GLY A 235 2.97 -24.73 1.38
CA GLY A 235 2.49 -26.09 1.68
C GLY A 235 2.33 -26.37 3.17
N LEU A 236 2.11 -25.34 3.99
CA LEU A 236 1.85 -25.51 5.43
C LEU A 236 0.50 -26.17 5.66
N SER A 237 0.45 -27.12 6.58
CA SER A 237 -0.82 -27.72 7.01
C SER A 237 -1.65 -26.72 7.82
N LYS A 238 -2.96 -26.95 7.87
CA LYS A 238 -3.89 -26.19 8.70
C LYS A 238 -3.44 -26.15 10.17
N GLU A 239 -3.02 -27.29 10.70
CA GLU A 239 -2.56 -27.46 12.09
C GLU A 239 -1.30 -26.63 12.35
N GLN A 240 -0.35 -26.63 11.42
CA GLN A 240 0.87 -25.82 11.51
C GLN A 240 0.55 -24.32 11.52
N LEU A 241 -0.38 -23.87 10.67
CA LEU A 241 -0.82 -22.47 10.66
C LEU A 241 -1.48 -22.07 11.98
N PHE A 242 -2.32 -22.93 12.56
CA PHE A 242 -2.89 -22.69 13.89
C PHE A 242 -1.82 -22.60 14.97
N GLU A 243 -0.86 -23.51 14.96
CA GLU A 243 0.25 -23.50 15.91
C GLU A 243 1.05 -22.19 15.82
N TYR A 244 1.37 -21.73 14.61
CA TYR A 244 2.12 -20.49 14.43
C TYR A 244 1.34 -19.25 14.86
N VAL A 245 0.03 -19.16 14.56
CA VAL A 245 -0.81 -18.06 15.06
C VAL A 245 -0.94 -18.12 16.59
N GLU A 246 -1.01 -19.33 17.17
CA GLU A 246 -1.04 -19.52 18.63
C GLU A 246 0.27 -19.07 19.28
N MET A 247 1.41 -19.40 18.68
CA MET A 247 2.73 -18.94 19.12
C MET A 247 2.85 -17.42 19.08
N LEU A 248 2.41 -16.79 17.98
CA LEU A 248 2.34 -15.33 17.89
C LEU A 248 1.49 -14.75 19.03
N GLY A 249 0.31 -15.30 19.28
CA GLY A 249 -0.55 -14.84 20.37
C GLY A 249 0.08 -15.00 21.76
N LYS A 250 0.76 -16.12 22.02
CA LYS A 250 1.52 -16.31 23.26
C LYS A 250 2.63 -15.28 23.40
N TYR A 251 3.41 -15.04 22.34
CA TYR A 251 4.49 -14.06 22.33
C TYR A 251 4.00 -12.64 22.61
N ILE A 252 2.93 -12.19 21.96
CA ILE A 252 2.36 -10.84 22.15
C ILE A 252 1.83 -10.63 23.56
N ARG A 253 1.25 -11.66 24.20
CA ARG A 253 0.79 -11.55 25.60
C ARG A 253 1.95 -11.33 26.57
N THR A 254 3.09 -11.97 26.33
CA THR A 254 4.29 -11.82 27.17
C THR A 254 5.07 -10.56 26.83
N ASN A 255 5.06 -10.15 25.56
CA ASN A 255 5.80 -9.01 25.01
C ASN A 255 4.83 -8.06 24.30
N PRO A 256 4.00 -7.31 25.04
CA PRO A 256 3.11 -6.33 24.43
C PRO A 256 3.92 -5.30 23.65
N ASP A 257 3.34 -4.80 22.56
CA ASP A 257 3.90 -3.70 21.75
C ASP A 257 5.26 -4.01 21.10
N SER A 258 5.58 -5.29 20.94
CA SER A 258 6.85 -5.77 20.41
C SER A 258 6.90 -5.92 18.88
N LEU A 259 5.76 -6.11 18.22
CA LEU A 259 5.71 -6.46 16.80
C LEU A 259 4.66 -5.65 16.03
N TYR A 260 5.09 -5.10 14.90
CA TYR A 260 4.19 -4.68 13.83
C TYR A 260 3.89 -5.87 12.91
N ILE A 261 2.65 -5.99 12.46
CA ILE A 261 2.25 -6.82 11.33
C ILE A 261 2.08 -5.93 10.10
N ASN A 262 2.81 -6.26 9.06
CA ASN A 262 2.62 -5.75 7.72
C ASN A 262 1.88 -6.81 6.92
N THR A 263 0.76 -6.46 6.29
CA THR A 263 -0.01 -7.45 5.55
C THR A 263 -0.69 -6.84 4.34
N MET A 264 -0.99 -7.71 3.40
CA MET A 264 -1.93 -7.45 2.31
C MET A 264 -3.32 -7.96 2.74
N CYS A 265 -4.35 -7.16 2.53
CA CYS A 265 -5.71 -7.46 2.95
C CYS A 265 -6.74 -6.92 1.95
N GLN A 266 -7.97 -7.41 2.08
CA GLN A 266 -9.14 -6.85 1.42
C GLN A 266 -9.97 -6.08 2.44
N THR A 267 -10.51 -4.96 2.00
CA THR A 267 -11.56 -4.24 2.73
C THR A 267 -12.92 -4.58 2.14
N HIS A 268 -13.94 -4.55 2.99
CA HIS A 268 -15.33 -4.48 2.54
C HIS A 268 -15.79 -3.02 2.61
N LYS A 269 -17.09 -2.78 2.79
CA LYS A 269 -17.58 -1.46 3.20
C LYS A 269 -16.90 -1.08 4.51
N ILE A 270 -16.15 0.03 4.49
CA ILE A 270 -15.42 0.48 5.66
C ILE A 270 -16.38 1.14 6.64
N ASP A 271 -16.29 0.70 7.89
CA ASP A 271 -16.74 1.41 9.08
C ASP A 271 -15.46 1.91 9.79
N ILE A 272 -15.33 3.22 9.95
CA ILE A 272 -14.13 3.83 10.55
C ILE A 272 -14.04 3.49 12.04
N GLU A 273 -15.17 3.31 12.72
CA GLU A 273 -15.20 2.95 14.15
C GLU A 273 -14.77 1.49 14.36
N ASN A 274 -15.09 0.62 13.39
CA ASN A 274 -14.84 -0.82 13.44
C ASN A 274 -14.09 -1.30 12.18
N LEU A 275 -12.88 -0.78 11.96
CA LEU A 275 -12.11 -1.08 10.77
C LEU A 275 -11.75 -2.58 10.69
N ALA A 276 -12.37 -3.29 9.74
CA ALA A 276 -12.18 -4.71 9.47
C ALA A 276 -11.32 -4.94 8.21
N LEU A 277 -10.26 -5.72 8.35
CA LEU A 277 -9.31 -6.05 7.29
C LEU A 277 -9.22 -7.57 7.11
N TYR A 278 -9.44 -8.10 5.91
CA TYR A 278 -9.49 -9.55 5.69
C TYR A 278 -8.23 -10.04 4.97
N VAL A 279 -7.54 -11.00 5.56
CA VAL A 279 -6.33 -11.62 5.00
C VAL A 279 -6.63 -13.07 4.67
N TYR A 280 -6.68 -13.40 3.39
CA TYR A 280 -7.08 -14.73 2.92
C TYR A 280 -5.89 -15.66 2.66
N ASP A 281 -4.67 -15.13 2.65
CA ASP A 281 -3.47 -15.87 2.27
C ASP A 281 -2.44 -15.78 3.42
N PRO A 282 -1.97 -16.92 3.97
CA PRO A 282 -1.04 -16.99 5.09
C PRO A 282 0.38 -16.53 4.76
N ASP A 283 0.71 -16.35 3.48
CA ASP A 283 1.99 -15.83 3.04
C ASP A 283 2.02 -14.29 2.95
N PHE A 284 0.86 -13.63 3.10
CA PHE A 284 0.76 -12.17 3.07
C PHE A 284 1.38 -11.47 4.28
N PRO A 285 1.21 -11.94 5.53
CA PRO A 285 1.80 -11.30 6.69
C PRO A 285 3.33 -11.36 6.72
N SER A 286 3.97 -10.20 6.87
CA SER A 286 5.34 -10.06 7.40
C SER A 286 5.32 -9.30 8.73
N PHE A 287 6.38 -9.44 9.52
CA PHE A 287 6.43 -8.91 10.88
C PHE A 287 7.68 -8.07 11.07
N ILE A 288 7.58 -6.96 11.79
CA ILE A 288 8.69 -6.04 12.04
C ILE A 288 8.81 -5.82 13.53
N LEU A 289 10.02 -5.97 14.08
CA LEU A 289 10.27 -5.74 15.49
C LEU A 289 10.15 -4.25 15.82
N ALA A 290 9.33 -3.89 16.81
CA ALA A 290 9.10 -2.50 17.19
C ALA A 290 10.37 -1.84 17.76
N SER A 291 11.17 -2.60 18.51
CA SER A 291 12.45 -2.14 19.06
C SER A 291 13.56 -1.98 18.00
N ASN A 292 13.42 -2.62 16.83
CA ASN A 292 14.35 -2.49 15.72
C ASN A 292 13.62 -2.70 14.39
N THR A 293 13.19 -1.60 13.78
CA THR A 293 12.39 -1.61 12.55
C THR A 293 13.14 -2.07 11.29
N ASN A 294 14.45 -2.33 11.41
CA ASN A 294 15.25 -2.99 10.37
C ASN A 294 15.21 -4.51 10.47
N ARG A 295 14.73 -5.07 11.60
CA ARG A 295 14.57 -6.51 11.79
C ARG A 295 13.16 -6.93 11.35
N GLU A 296 13.08 -7.55 10.19
CA GLU A 296 11.84 -8.02 9.55
C GLU A 296 11.83 -9.55 9.41
N PHE A 297 10.70 -10.17 9.75
CA PHE A 297 10.40 -11.59 9.55
C PHE A 297 9.44 -11.71 8.37
N ARG A 298 9.89 -12.36 7.29
CA ARG A 298 9.20 -12.31 5.99
C ARG A 298 7.89 -13.11 5.93
N SER A 299 7.63 -13.96 6.92
CA SER A 299 6.44 -14.79 7.01
C SER A 299 6.15 -15.17 8.45
N LEU A 300 4.92 -15.67 8.67
CA LEU A 300 4.50 -16.22 9.94
C LEU A 300 5.37 -17.43 10.37
N SER A 301 5.75 -18.29 9.43
CA SER A 301 6.64 -19.43 9.70
C SER A 301 8.04 -19.02 10.17
N VAL A 302 8.63 -17.98 9.55
CA VAL A 302 9.94 -17.44 9.97
C VAL A 302 9.83 -16.81 11.36
N LEU A 303 8.74 -16.08 11.65
CA LEU A 303 8.51 -15.53 12.98
C LEU A 303 8.36 -16.63 14.02
N ALA A 304 7.53 -17.63 13.76
CA ALA A 304 7.32 -18.76 14.67
C ALA A 304 8.63 -19.47 15.01
N SER A 305 9.49 -19.70 14.00
CA SER A 305 10.83 -20.27 14.21
C SER A 305 11.73 -19.40 15.09
N MET A 306 11.66 -18.07 14.95
CA MET A 306 12.43 -17.15 15.79
C MET A 306 11.93 -17.13 17.24
N ILE A 307 10.61 -17.24 17.44
CA ILE A 307 10.00 -17.35 18.77
C ILE A 307 10.40 -18.67 19.44
N SER A 308 10.29 -19.81 18.74
CA SER A 308 10.61 -21.13 19.33
C SER A 308 12.08 -21.28 19.71
N THR A 309 12.96 -20.55 19.02
CA THR A 309 14.41 -20.57 19.29
C THR A 309 14.86 -19.49 20.28
N ASN A 310 13.93 -18.71 20.86
CA ASN A 310 14.22 -17.56 21.72
C ASN A 310 15.21 -16.55 21.09
N ALA A 311 15.17 -16.43 19.76
CA ALA A 311 16.01 -15.48 19.03
C ALA A 311 15.42 -14.05 19.06
N ILE A 312 14.17 -13.91 19.52
CA ILE A 312 13.41 -12.67 19.70
C ILE A 312 12.56 -12.72 20.96
#